data_AF-A0A6J6SMW0-F1
#
_entry.id   AF-A0A6J6SMW0-F1
#
_cell.length_a   1.000
_cell.length_b   1.000
_cell.length_c   1.000
_cell.angle_alpha   90.00
_cell.angle_beta   90.00
_cell.angle_gamma   90.00
#
_symmetry.space_group_name_H-M   'P 1'
#
loop_
_entity.id
_entity.type
_entity.pdbx_description
1 polymer ?
#
loop_
_entity_poly.entity_id
_entity_poly.type
_entity_poly.pdbx_seq_one_letter_code
_entity_poly.pdbx_strand_id
1 'polypeptide(L)'
;MAVDAAALLTDTKRLVRSLVSDLQDWVPADPESAAVLDAEWRMALAAGRTGFKEAEWREGFLTQIAVAWVLGCVFVRFCEDNGLVDDPLLGGPGSQLATAKDHRAVYLAQHPAHDDRHWLRDVFNRYRELPALREVFGDHNPVWIMAPSADGARQVVELWWRLDAAGEQIRHDFTDASLSTRFLGDLYQDLSEHAKKQYALLQTPEFVEEFILDRTLDPAIDTFGLGEVRMIDPTCGSGHFLLGGFHRLLGRWHDAEPGTSQRVLVQRALDGVFGVDLNPFAAAIARFRLLVEALRAEGVTKLRNAPAYRVNVAVGDSLLHGDRVSGQGQLIGDDELRASLHS
;
A
#
# COMPACT_ATOMS: atom_id res chain seq x y z
N MET A 1 14.68 -13.69 9.21
CA MET A 1 14.76 -14.66 8.08
C MET A 1 14.11 -13.98 6.89
N ALA A 2 14.39 -14.38 5.64
CA ALA A 2 13.62 -13.84 4.53
C ALA A 2 12.15 -14.27 4.66
N VAL A 3 11.21 -13.37 4.33
CA VAL A 3 9.77 -13.65 4.32
C VAL A 3 9.48 -14.85 3.40
N ASP A 4 8.72 -15.84 3.88
CA ASP A 4 8.22 -16.93 3.03
C ASP A 4 7.09 -16.40 2.14
N ALA A 5 7.48 -15.73 1.04
CA ALA A 5 6.57 -15.09 0.10
C ALA A 5 5.62 -16.10 -0.57
N ALA A 6 6.07 -17.34 -0.79
CA ALA A 6 5.25 -18.37 -1.44
C ALA A 6 4.13 -18.87 -0.52
N ALA A 7 4.43 -19.14 0.74
CA ALA A 7 3.42 -19.50 1.74
C ALA A 7 2.45 -18.34 2.00
N LEU A 8 2.99 -17.11 2.16
CA LEU A 8 2.19 -15.91 2.32
C LEU A 8 1.20 -15.71 1.17
N LEU A 9 1.68 -15.79 -0.08
CA LEU A 9 0.85 -15.64 -1.26
C LEU A 9 -0.24 -16.72 -1.33
N THR A 10 0.10 -17.96 -1.02
CA THR A 10 -0.86 -19.08 -1.05
C THR A 10 -2.01 -18.86 -0.08
N ASP A 11 -1.72 -18.45 1.16
CA ASP A 11 -2.74 -18.28 2.19
C ASP A 11 -3.54 -16.99 1.99
N THR A 12 -2.90 -15.90 1.57
CA THR A 12 -3.57 -14.64 1.27
C THR A 12 -4.45 -14.75 0.02
N LYS A 13 -4.05 -15.49 -1.03
CA LYS A 13 -4.93 -15.82 -2.18
C LYS A 13 -6.17 -16.59 -1.76
N ARG A 14 -6.05 -17.47 -0.76
CA ARG A 14 -7.21 -18.20 -0.22
C ARG A 14 -8.12 -17.27 0.57
N LEU A 15 -7.53 -16.41 1.41
CA LEU A 15 -8.27 -15.43 2.20
C LEU A 15 -9.03 -14.44 1.28
N VAL A 16 -8.37 -13.86 0.27
CA VAL A 16 -9.02 -12.95 -0.68
C VAL A 16 -10.22 -13.61 -1.36
N ARG A 17 -10.11 -14.85 -1.84
CA ARG A 17 -11.25 -15.57 -2.41
C ARG A 17 -12.40 -15.77 -1.42
N SER A 18 -12.09 -16.07 -0.16
CA SER A 18 -13.09 -16.18 0.91
C SER A 18 -13.79 -14.85 1.16
N LEU A 19 -13.02 -13.75 1.23
CA LEU A 19 -13.53 -12.41 1.44
C LEU A 19 -14.37 -11.91 0.25
N VAL A 20 -14.02 -12.25 -0.97
CA VAL A 20 -14.85 -11.90 -2.15
C VAL A 20 -16.20 -12.59 -2.06
N SER A 21 -16.24 -13.89 -1.71
CA SER A 21 -17.51 -14.61 -1.50
C SER A 21 -18.31 -13.98 -0.36
N ASP A 22 -17.65 -13.69 0.76
CA ASP A 22 -18.26 -13.03 1.92
C ASP A 22 -18.89 -11.67 1.54
N LEU A 23 -18.15 -10.82 0.82
CA LEU A 23 -18.64 -9.54 0.34
C LEU A 23 -19.79 -9.68 -0.66
N GLN A 24 -19.74 -10.67 -1.55
CA GLN A 24 -20.81 -10.93 -2.51
C GLN A 24 -22.13 -11.28 -1.81
N ASP A 25 -22.06 -12.02 -0.70
CA ASP A 25 -23.22 -12.48 0.06
C ASP A 25 -23.75 -11.43 1.05
N TRP A 26 -22.86 -10.78 1.80
CA TRP A 26 -23.23 -9.87 2.90
C TRP A 26 -23.60 -8.46 2.42
N VAL A 27 -22.89 -7.90 1.44
CA VAL A 27 -23.10 -6.51 0.99
C VAL A 27 -24.54 -6.25 0.50
N PRO A 28 -25.18 -7.11 -0.31
CA PRO A 28 -26.59 -6.92 -0.67
C PRO A 28 -27.57 -7.05 0.51
N ALA A 29 -27.20 -7.80 1.55
CA ALA A 29 -28.07 -8.04 2.71
C ALA A 29 -28.05 -6.88 3.71
N ASP A 30 -27.03 -6.02 3.66
CA ASP A 30 -26.88 -4.82 4.48
C ASP A 30 -27.26 -3.55 3.70
N PRO A 31 -28.34 -2.83 4.08
CA PRO A 31 -28.81 -1.66 3.33
C PRO A 31 -27.78 -0.54 3.18
N GLU A 32 -26.91 -0.33 4.17
CA GLU A 32 -25.87 0.71 4.12
C GLU A 32 -24.78 0.33 3.11
N SER A 33 -24.26 -0.90 3.19
CA SER A 33 -23.26 -1.42 2.26
C SER A 33 -23.79 -1.52 0.83
N ALA A 34 -25.05 -1.90 0.64
CA ALA A 34 -25.71 -1.91 -0.67
C ALA A 34 -25.80 -0.50 -1.28
N ALA A 35 -26.14 0.51 -0.48
CA ALA A 35 -26.21 1.89 -0.94
C ALA A 35 -24.83 2.43 -1.35
N VAL A 36 -23.75 2.04 -0.63
CA VAL A 36 -22.37 2.36 -1.03
C VAL A 36 -22.05 1.73 -2.38
N LEU A 37 -22.32 0.44 -2.56
CA LEU A 37 -22.03 -0.26 -3.82
C LEU A 37 -22.75 0.39 -5.02
N ASP A 38 -24.02 0.75 -4.85
CA ASP A 38 -24.82 1.44 -5.87
C ASP A 38 -24.26 2.82 -6.20
N ALA A 39 -23.80 3.57 -5.18
CA ALA A 39 -23.19 4.88 -5.38
C ALA A 39 -21.89 4.78 -6.18
N GLU A 40 -21.02 3.84 -5.81
CA GLU A 40 -19.77 3.57 -6.52
C GLU A 40 -20.01 3.15 -7.98
N TRP A 41 -21.03 2.32 -8.23
CA TRP A 41 -21.42 1.94 -9.60
C TRP A 41 -21.87 3.14 -10.44
N ARG A 42 -22.71 4.02 -9.87
CA ARG A 42 -23.18 5.24 -10.55
C ARG A 42 -22.03 6.18 -10.86
N MET A 43 -21.05 6.30 -9.96
CA MET A 43 -19.85 7.10 -10.19
C MET A 43 -19.00 6.52 -11.33
N ALA A 44 -18.82 5.20 -11.37
CA ALA A 44 -18.11 4.52 -12.45
C ALA A 44 -18.80 4.74 -13.82
N LEU A 45 -20.13 4.66 -13.87
CA LEU A 45 -20.93 4.95 -15.07
C LEU A 45 -20.80 6.41 -15.52
N ALA A 46 -20.95 7.36 -14.58
CA ALA A 46 -20.89 8.79 -14.87
C ALA A 46 -19.52 9.23 -15.42
N ALA A 47 -18.45 8.56 -15.00
CA ALA A 47 -17.11 8.81 -15.50
C ALA A 47 -16.84 8.24 -16.91
N GLY A 48 -17.84 7.66 -17.59
CA GLY A 48 -17.69 7.12 -18.94
C GLY A 48 -16.78 5.90 -19.04
N ARG A 49 -16.53 5.22 -17.91
CA ARG A 49 -15.48 4.19 -17.77
C ARG A 49 -15.94 2.74 -17.86
N THR A 50 -17.21 2.46 -18.15
CA THR A 50 -17.71 1.07 -18.18
C THR A 50 -17.87 0.57 -19.60
N GLY A 51 -16.78 0.08 -20.20
CA GLY A 51 -16.88 -0.95 -21.25
C GLY A 51 -17.38 -2.30 -20.69
N PHE A 52 -17.36 -2.45 -19.37
CA PHE A 52 -17.75 -3.63 -18.61
C PHE A 52 -19.23 -3.62 -18.23
N LYS A 53 -19.80 -4.81 -18.08
CA LYS A 53 -21.15 -4.98 -17.52
C LYS A 53 -21.08 -4.81 -16.00
N GLU A 54 -22.19 -4.36 -15.38
CA GLU A 54 -22.29 -4.15 -13.93
C GLU A 54 -21.77 -5.32 -13.09
N ALA A 55 -22.09 -6.55 -13.46
CA ALA A 55 -21.64 -7.75 -12.75
C ALA A 55 -20.10 -7.91 -12.77
N GLU A 56 -19.46 -7.59 -13.90
CA GLU A 56 -18.01 -7.68 -14.06
C GLU A 56 -17.30 -6.56 -13.28
N TRP A 57 -17.83 -5.34 -13.34
CA TRP A 57 -17.34 -4.23 -12.52
C TRP A 57 -17.46 -4.55 -11.02
N ARG A 58 -18.61 -5.10 -10.60
CA ARG A 58 -18.87 -5.44 -9.19
C ARG A 58 -17.89 -6.49 -8.68
N GLU A 59 -17.61 -7.53 -9.47
CA GLU A 59 -16.62 -8.55 -9.11
C GLU A 59 -15.22 -7.93 -8.92
N GLY A 60 -14.81 -7.06 -9.85
CA GLY A 60 -13.56 -6.32 -9.76
C GLY A 60 -13.49 -5.44 -8.51
N PHE A 61 -14.54 -4.64 -8.26
CA PHE A 61 -14.64 -3.75 -7.11
C PHE A 61 -14.58 -4.51 -5.78
N LEU A 62 -15.36 -5.58 -5.60
CA LEU A 62 -15.32 -6.37 -4.37
C LEU A 62 -13.97 -7.08 -4.17
N THR A 63 -13.32 -7.49 -5.26
CA THR A 63 -11.94 -8.01 -5.20
C THR A 63 -10.96 -6.95 -4.71
N GLN A 64 -11.09 -5.70 -5.18
CA GLN A 64 -10.28 -4.59 -4.67
C GLN A 64 -10.49 -4.38 -3.18
N ILE A 65 -11.75 -4.36 -2.69
CA ILE A 65 -12.02 -4.28 -1.25
C ILE A 65 -11.32 -5.41 -0.50
N ALA A 66 -11.49 -6.67 -0.92
CA ALA A 66 -10.87 -7.82 -0.26
C ALA A 66 -9.33 -7.71 -0.19
N VAL A 67 -8.69 -7.29 -1.30
CA VAL A 67 -7.24 -7.09 -1.36
C VAL A 67 -6.78 -5.96 -0.43
N ALA A 68 -7.55 -4.86 -0.34
CA ALA A 68 -7.25 -3.74 0.55
C ALA A 68 -7.13 -4.15 2.02
N TRP A 69 -8.09 -4.94 2.49
CA TRP A 69 -8.12 -5.43 3.86
C TRP A 69 -6.94 -6.36 4.17
N VAL A 70 -6.55 -7.21 3.22
CA VAL A 70 -5.37 -8.09 3.37
C VAL A 70 -4.07 -7.29 3.34
N LEU A 71 -3.89 -6.39 2.37
CA LEU A 71 -2.66 -5.58 2.25
C LEU A 71 -2.50 -4.59 3.40
N GLY A 72 -3.58 -3.98 3.88
CA GLY A 72 -3.54 -3.13 5.07
C GLY A 72 -2.97 -3.87 6.28
N CYS A 73 -3.39 -5.13 6.47
CA CYS A 73 -2.80 -5.99 7.50
C CYS A 73 -1.33 -6.31 7.24
N VAL A 74 -0.93 -6.54 5.99
CA VAL A 74 0.48 -6.79 5.65
C VAL A 74 1.36 -5.59 6.01
N PHE A 75 0.94 -4.36 5.73
CA PHE A 75 1.69 -3.17 6.11
C PHE A 75 1.84 -3.05 7.63
N VAL A 76 0.75 -3.28 8.38
CA VAL A 76 0.75 -3.30 9.85
C VAL A 76 1.72 -4.38 10.37
N ARG A 77 1.57 -5.64 9.93
CA ARG A 77 2.42 -6.76 10.36
C ARG A 77 3.89 -6.53 10.02
N PHE A 78 4.19 -5.95 8.86
CA PHE A 78 5.56 -5.59 8.48
C PHE A 78 6.15 -4.59 9.47
N CYS A 79 5.40 -3.56 9.87
CA CYS A 79 5.86 -2.59 10.86
C CYS A 79 6.03 -3.20 12.26
N GLU A 80 5.14 -4.10 12.68
CA GLU A 80 5.20 -4.79 13.97
C GLU A 80 6.43 -5.71 14.05
N ASP A 81 6.56 -6.62 13.09
CA ASP A 81 7.59 -7.68 13.12
C ASP A 81 9.01 -7.09 13.00
N ASN A 82 9.16 -6.00 12.25
CA ASN A 82 10.43 -5.30 12.11
C ASN A 82 10.69 -4.27 13.21
N GLY A 83 9.85 -4.22 14.24
CA GLY A 83 10.03 -3.35 15.40
C GLY A 83 9.92 -1.86 15.09
N LEU A 84 9.29 -1.48 13.98
CA LEU A 84 9.08 -0.09 13.58
C LEU A 84 8.04 0.62 14.47
N VAL A 85 7.23 -0.14 15.20
CA VAL A 85 6.34 0.33 16.27
C VAL A 85 6.73 -0.33 17.60
N ASP A 86 6.22 0.19 18.72
CA ASP A 86 6.46 -0.41 20.05
C ASP A 86 5.41 -1.45 20.41
N ASP A 87 4.15 -1.15 20.09
CA ASP A 87 3.01 -1.94 20.52
C ASP A 87 2.42 -2.72 19.34
N PRO A 88 2.60 -4.05 19.27
CA PRO A 88 1.94 -4.87 18.27
C PRO A 88 0.44 -4.92 18.54
N LEU A 89 -0.36 -4.69 17.51
CA LEU A 89 -1.81 -4.73 17.56
C LEU A 89 -2.35 -5.97 16.83
N LEU A 90 -1.72 -6.39 15.73
CA LEU A 90 -2.27 -7.44 14.88
C LEU A 90 -1.61 -8.81 15.12
N GLY A 91 -0.29 -8.86 15.37
CA GLY A 91 0.39 -10.09 15.74
C GLY A 91 1.89 -9.90 15.97
N GLY A 92 2.66 -10.99 15.85
CA GLY A 92 4.11 -10.94 15.67
C GLY A 92 4.85 -12.13 16.26
N PRO A 93 6.14 -12.29 15.95
CA PRO A 93 6.96 -13.36 16.50
C PRO A 93 7.18 -13.20 18.01
N GLY A 94 7.50 -14.30 18.68
CA GLY A 94 7.74 -14.32 20.13
C GLY A 94 6.50 -13.94 20.94
N SER A 95 6.64 -12.99 21.87
CA SER A 95 5.54 -12.55 22.73
C SER A 95 4.56 -11.59 22.04
N GLN A 96 4.88 -11.09 20.85
CA GLN A 96 4.08 -10.06 20.16
C GLN A 96 2.66 -10.55 19.84
N LEU A 97 2.49 -11.82 19.45
CA LEU A 97 1.17 -12.41 19.23
C LEU A 97 0.28 -12.40 20.48
N ALA A 98 0.85 -12.67 21.66
CA ALA A 98 0.10 -12.63 22.91
C ALA A 98 -0.33 -11.19 23.22
N THR A 99 0.58 -10.23 23.09
CA THR A 99 0.29 -8.80 23.26
C THR A 99 -0.81 -8.30 22.31
N ALA A 100 -0.75 -8.68 21.03
CA ALA A 100 -1.78 -8.32 20.04
C ALA A 100 -3.17 -8.88 20.41
N LYS A 101 -3.23 -10.14 20.88
CA LYS A 101 -4.48 -10.77 21.36
C LYS A 101 -5.04 -10.05 22.59
N ASP A 102 -4.18 -9.65 23.52
CA ASP A 102 -4.57 -8.90 24.71
C ASP A 102 -5.12 -7.52 24.34
N HIS A 103 -4.46 -6.79 23.43
CA HIS A 103 -4.96 -5.49 22.94
C HIS A 103 -6.34 -5.61 22.30
N ARG A 104 -6.56 -6.61 21.45
CA ARG A 104 -7.88 -6.88 20.86
C ARG A 104 -8.91 -7.24 21.93
N ALA A 105 -8.56 -8.07 22.90
CA ALA A 105 -9.47 -8.47 23.97
C ALA A 105 -9.91 -7.27 24.82
N VAL A 106 -8.96 -6.40 25.19
CA VAL A 106 -9.24 -5.14 25.89
C VAL A 106 -10.16 -4.25 25.07
N TYR A 107 -9.88 -4.08 23.78
CA TYR A 107 -10.71 -3.26 22.89
C TYR A 107 -12.16 -3.76 22.84
N LEU A 108 -12.38 -5.06 22.59
CA LEU A 108 -13.72 -5.63 22.50
C LEU A 108 -14.47 -5.64 23.84
N ALA A 109 -13.74 -5.78 24.96
CA ALA A 109 -14.34 -5.65 26.29
C ALA A 109 -14.85 -4.22 26.57
N GLN A 110 -14.14 -3.21 26.05
CA GLN A 110 -14.55 -1.81 26.16
C GLN A 110 -15.65 -1.43 25.15
N HIS A 111 -15.81 -2.19 24.06
CA HIS A 111 -16.79 -1.94 23.01
C HIS A 111 -17.62 -3.20 22.70
N PRO A 112 -18.60 -3.58 23.55
CA PRO A 112 -19.32 -4.85 23.41
C PRO A 112 -20.12 -5.03 22.12
N ALA A 113 -20.44 -3.95 21.40
CA ALA A 113 -21.13 -3.99 20.11
C ALA A 113 -20.17 -4.12 18.91
N HIS A 114 -18.86 -4.02 19.15
CA HIS A 114 -17.85 -4.09 18.09
C HIS A 114 -17.44 -5.54 17.83
N ASP A 115 -16.93 -5.76 16.62
CA ASP A 115 -16.38 -7.01 16.14
C ASP A 115 -15.02 -6.77 15.47
N ASP A 116 -14.48 -7.79 14.78
CA ASP A 116 -13.19 -7.72 14.12
C ASP A 116 -13.09 -6.64 13.02
N ARG A 117 -14.21 -6.23 12.42
CA ARG A 117 -14.22 -5.15 11.42
C ARG A 117 -13.85 -3.83 12.08
N HIS A 118 -14.42 -3.60 13.25
CA HIS A 118 -14.19 -2.40 14.05
C HIS A 118 -12.79 -2.40 14.65
N TRP A 119 -12.32 -3.56 15.13
CA TRP A 119 -10.96 -3.71 15.62
C TRP A 119 -9.92 -3.40 14.53
N LEU A 120 -10.04 -4.01 13.35
CA LEU A 120 -9.11 -3.76 12.25
C LEU A 120 -9.13 -2.31 11.78
N ARG A 121 -10.30 -1.66 11.74
CA ARG A 121 -10.40 -0.22 11.44
C ARG A 121 -9.75 0.65 12.52
N ASP A 122 -9.89 0.30 13.80
CA ASP A 122 -9.18 0.97 14.90
C ASP A 122 -7.66 0.86 14.72
N VAL A 123 -7.16 -0.33 14.38
CA VAL A 123 -5.75 -0.56 14.04
C VAL A 123 -5.33 0.32 12.87
N PHE A 124 -6.03 0.27 11.73
CA PHE A 124 -5.68 1.07 10.55
C PHE A 124 -5.70 2.58 10.84
N ASN A 125 -6.64 3.06 11.67
CA ASN A 125 -6.68 4.46 12.09
C ASN A 125 -5.45 4.84 12.94
N ARG A 126 -5.02 4.01 13.89
CA ARG A 126 -3.78 4.27 14.66
C ARG A 126 -2.56 4.37 13.76
N TYR A 127 -2.48 3.53 12.73
CA TYR A 127 -1.40 3.58 11.75
C TYR A 127 -1.52 4.80 10.82
N ARG A 128 -2.73 5.22 10.46
CA ARG A 128 -2.99 6.46 9.71
C ARG A 128 -2.52 7.72 10.45
N GLU A 129 -2.55 7.72 11.78
CA GLU A 129 -2.05 8.85 12.59
C GLU A 129 -0.52 8.98 12.55
N LEU A 130 0.21 7.92 12.19
CA LEU A 130 1.66 7.98 12.03
C LEU A 130 2.00 8.78 10.76
N PRO A 131 2.81 9.85 10.83
CA PRO A 131 3.11 10.71 9.68
C PRO A 131 3.61 9.93 8.45
N ALA A 132 4.43 8.90 8.71
CA ALA A 132 5.00 8.01 7.72
C ALA A 132 3.93 7.20 6.95
N LEU A 133 2.82 6.81 7.58
CA LEU A 133 1.82 5.90 7.01
C LEU A 133 0.48 6.56 6.70
N ARG A 134 0.34 7.85 6.99
CA ARG A 134 -0.86 8.63 6.71
C ARG A 134 -1.36 8.48 5.27
N GLU A 135 -0.47 8.56 4.30
CA GLU A 135 -0.80 8.44 2.87
C GLU A 135 -1.06 7.00 2.41
N VAL A 136 -0.58 6.00 3.17
CA VAL A 136 -0.83 4.58 2.89
C VAL A 136 -2.24 4.19 3.35
N PHE A 137 -2.68 4.72 4.49
CA PHE A 137 -4.03 4.56 5.02
C PHE A 137 -4.91 5.82 4.81
N GLY A 138 -4.63 6.58 3.75
CA GLY A 138 -5.36 7.82 3.43
C GLY A 138 -6.83 7.58 3.07
N ASP A 139 -7.60 8.65 2.90
CA ASP A 139 -9.06 8.61 2.70
C ASP A 139 -9.51 7.82 1.46
N HIS A 140 -8.62 7.62 0.49
CA HIS A 140 -8.88 6.86 -0.73
C HIS A 140 -8.61 5.36 -0.59
N ASN A 141 -8.12 4.90 0.57
CA ASN A 141 -7.87 3.48 0.79
C ASN A 141 -9.20 2.71 0.90
N PRO A 142 -9.42 1.61 0.15
CA PRO A 142 -10.71 0.94 0.13
C PRO A 142 -11.15 0.29 1.44
N VAL A 143 -10.24 0.14 2.41
CA VAL A 143 -10.61 -0.27 3.80
C VAL A 143 -11.64 0.68 4.44
N TRP A 144 -11.69 1.93 3.98
CA TRP A 144 -12.64 2.95 4.44
C TRP A 144 -13.96 2.96 3.69
N ILE A 145 -14.02 2.37 2.50
CA ILE A 145 -15.21 2.38 1.63
C ILE A 145 -16.18 1.30 2.06
N MET A 146 -15.68 0.08 2.19
CA MET A 146 -16.51 -1.08 2.48
C MET A 146 -15.76 -2.07 3.36
N ALA A 147 -16.48 -2.71 4.29
CA ALA A 147 -15.94 -3.74 5.15
C ALA A 147 -16.49 -5.12 4.74
N PRO A 148 -15.70 -6.21 4.93
CA PRO A 148 -16.25 -7.55 4.92
C PRO A 148 -17.27 -7.72 6.05
N SER A 149 -17.92 -8.88 6.14
CA SER A 149 -18.78 -9.23 7.28
C SER A 149 -17.97 -9.41 8.57
N ALA A 150 -18.65 -9.58 9.72
CA ALA A 150 -17.99 -9.87 10.99
C ALA A 150 -17.15 -11.17 10.91
N ASP A 151 -17.68 -12.20 10.24
CA ASP A 151 -16.98 -13.46 10.04
C ASP A 151 -15.83 -13.32 9.03
N GLY A 152 -16.01 -12.50 7.98
CA GLY A 152 -14.93 -12.18 7.04
C GLY A 152 -13.76 -11.47 7.73
N ALA A 153 -14.02 -10.45 8.54
CA ALA A 153 -12.99 -9.77 9.31
C ALA A 153 -12.33 -10.68 10.35
N ARG A 154 -13.09 -11.58 11.00
CA ARG A 154 -12.52 -12.60 11.89
C ARG A 154 -11.50 -13.47 11.14
N GLN A 155 -11.82 -13.92 9.93
CA GLN A 155 -10.88 -14.70 9.11
C GLN A 155 -9.60 -13.93 8.77
N VAL A 156 -9.70 -12.61 8.57
CA VAL A 156 -8.52 -11.75 8.37
C VAL A 156 -7.62 -11.76 9.60
N VAL A 157 -8.17 -11.53 10.79
CA VAL A 157 -7.41 -11.56 12.06
C VAL A 157 -6.80 -12.95 12.31
N GLU A 158 -7.60 -14.01 12.14
CA GLU A 158 -7.16 -15.39 12.37
C GLU A 158 -5.99 -15.80 11.46
N LEU A 159 -5.92 -15.31 10.22
CA LEU A 159 -4.79 -15.59 9.33
C LEU A 159 -3.46 -15.17 9.97
N TRP A 160 -3.42 -13.98 10.57
CA TRP A 160 -2.21 -13.43 11.19
C TRP A 160 -1.88 -14.04 12.55
N TRP A 161 -2.75 -14.90 13.07
CA TRP A 161 -2.52 -15.64 14.32
C TRP A 161 -2.19 -17.11 14.10
N ARG A 162 -2.19 -17.58 12.85
CA ARG A 162 -1.82 -18.96 12.52
C ARG A 162 -0.38 -19.21 12.93
N LEU A 163 -0.18 -20.37 13.54
CA LEU A 163 1.15 -20.88 13.82
C LEU A 163 1.62 -21.78 12.66
N ASP A 164 2.92 -22.03 12.63
CA ASP A 164 3.53 -23.01 11.75
C ASP A 164 3.04 -24.45 12.07
N ALA A 165 3.52 -25.42 11.29
CA ALA A 165 3.11 -26.81 11.47
C ALA A 165 3.55 -27.41 12.82
N ALA A 166 4.59 -26.85 13.44
CA ALA A 166 5.06 -27.27 14.76
C ALA A 166 4.24 -26.63 15.90
N GLY A 167 3.51 -25.55 15.61
CA GLY A 167 2.78 -24.78 16.62
C GLY A 167 3.70 -23.90 17.47
N GLU A 168 4.91 -23.61 17.00
CA GLU A 168 5.96 -22.94 17.79
C GLU A 168 6.12 -21.47 17.38
N GLN A 169 5.99 -21.16 16.10
CA GLN A 169 6.22 -19.83 15.55
C GLN A 169 5.00 -19.35 14.77
N ILE A 170 4.87 -18.04 14.63
CA ILE A 170 3.87 -17.46 13.74
C ILE A 170 4.16 -17.88 12.31
N ARG A 171 3.12 -18.28 11.58
CA ARG A 171 3.24 -18.79 10.22
C ARG A 171 3.79 -17.76 9.23
N HIS A 172 3.45 -16.49 9.45
CA HIS A 172 3.86 -15.37 8.61
C HIS A 172 4.65 -14.38 9.48
N ASP A 173 5.96 -14.57 9.50
CA ASP A 173 6.95 -13.70 10.15
C ASP A 173 7.59 -12.78 9.09
N PHE A 174 7.45 -11.47 9.28
CA PHE A 174 8.02 -10.45 8.41
C PHE A 174 9.38 -9.91 8.88
N THR A 175 9.97 -10.49 9.92
CA THR A 175 11.25 -10.04 10.51
C THR A 175 12.41 -10.16 9.52
N ASP A 176 12.86 -9.01 9.02
CA ASP A 176 13.95 -8.87 8.07
C ASP A 176 14.86 -7.70 8.46
N ALA A 177 16.12 -8.00 8.81
CA ALA A 177 17.11 -6.99 9.16
C ALA A 177 17.43 -6.01 8.02
N SER A 178 17.15 -6.39 6.77
CA SER A 178 17.32 -5.52 5.61
C SER A 178 16.09 -4.68 5.28
N LEU A 179 14.96 -4.92 5.97
CA LEU A 179 13.65 -4.33 5.69
C LEU A 179 13.23 -4.51 4.22
N SER A 180 13.55 -5.65 3.60
CA SER A 180 13.24 -5.87 2.18
C SER A 180 11.74 -5.85 1.95
N THR A 181 11.31 -4.99 1.03
CA THR A 181 9.91 -4.82 0.65
C THR A 181 9.58 -5.42 -0.71
N ARG A 182 10.53 -6.13 -1.35
CA ARG A 182 10.36 -6.71 -2.70
C ARG A 182 9.14 -7.62 -2.79
N PHE A 183 8.89 -8.42 -1.77
CA PHE A 183 7.76 -9.35 -1.70
C PHE A 183 6.40 -8.65 -1.79
N LEU A 184 6.28 -7.37 -1.42
CA LEU A 184 5.00 -6.65 -1.48
C LEU A 184 4.52 -6.45 -2.92
N GLY A 185 5.47 -6.16 -3.83
CA GLY A 185 5.17 -6.04 -5.25
C GLY A 185 4.68 -7.36 -5.84
N ASP A 186 5.37 -8.46 -5.50
CA ASP A 186 5.03 -9.81 -5.96
C ASP A 186 3.68 -10.27 -5.40
N LEU A 187 3.48 -10.05 -4.08
CA LEU A 187 2.25 -10.38 -3.39
C LEU A 187 1.05 -9.71 -4.05
N TYR A 188 1.11 -8.40 -4.27
CA TYR A 188 0.00 -7.67 -4.88
C TYR A 188 -0.28 -8.09 -6.32
N GLN A 189 0.75 -8.23 -7.14
CA GLN A 189 0.62 -8.67 -8.53
C GLN A 189 -0.14 -10.00 -8.62
N ASP A 190 0.13 -10.92 -7.70
CA ASP A 190 -0.49 -12.23 -7.71
C ASP A 190 -1.81 -12.27 -6.91
N LEU A 191 -2.07 -11.37 -5.97
CA LEU A 191 -3.32 -11.35 -5.19
C LEU A 191 -4.56 -11.00 -6.03
N SER A 192 -4.39 -10.23 -7.11
CA SER A 192 -5.50 -9.85 -7.98
C SER A 192 -5.26 -10.34 -9.41
N GLU A 193 -5.77 -11.54 -9.74
CA GLU A 193 -5.74 -12.08 -11.11
C GLU A 193 -6.48 -11.15 -12.10
N HIS A 194 -7.49 -10.41 -11.61
CA HIS A 194 -8.17 -9.36 -12.35
C HIS A 194 -7.20 -8.20 -12.65
N ALA A 195 -6.46 -7.70 -11.66
CA ALA A 195 -5.46 -6.65 -11.88
C ALA A 195 -4.30 -7.13 -12.78
N LYS A 196 -3.88 -8.39 -12.64
CA LYS A 196 -2.84 -9.00 -13.47
C LYS A 196 -3.24 -9.08 -14.94
N LYS A 197 -4.51 -9.40 -15.23
CA LYS A 197 -5.06 -9.44 -16.60
C LYS A 197 -5.38 -8.06 -17.15
N GLN A 198 -5.97 -7.17 -16.34
CA GLN A 198 -6.45 -5.86 -16.77
C GLN A 198 -5.31 -4.85 -16.94
N TYR A 199 -4.34 -4.85 -16.03
CA TYR A 199 -3.23 -3.87 -16.03
C TYR A 199 -1.90 -4.48 -16.47
N ALA A 200 -1.90 -5.70 -17.03
CA ALA A 200 -0.72 -6.40 -17.53
C ALA A 200 0.47 -6.37 -16.56
N LEU A 201 0.21 -6.58 -15.26
CA LEU A 201 1.20 -6.49 -14.19
C LEU A 201 2.29 -7.54 -14.36
N LEU A 202 3.43 -7.13 -14.93
CA LEU A 202 4.67 -7.90 -15.00
C LEU A 202 5.77 -7.02 -14.39
N GLN A 203 6.45 -7.52 -13.35
CA GLN A 203 7.60 -6.81 -12.81
C GLN A 203 8.69 -6.66 -13.87
N THR A 204 9.19 -5.43 -14.00
CA THR A 204 10.40 -5.16 -14.76
C THR A 204 11.56 -5.85 -14.03
N PRO A 205 12.34 -6.73 -14.68
CA PRO A 205 13.53 -7.29 -14.06
C PRO A 205 14.52 -6.19 -13.67
N GLU A 206 15.22 -6.38 -12.55
CA GLU A 206 16.16 -5.39 -11.99
C GLU A 206 17.21 -4.93 -13.01
N PHE A 207 17.76 -5.84 -13.81
CA PHE A 207 18.72 -5.48 -14.86
C PHE A 207 18.12 -4.58 -15.98
N VAL A 208 16.81 -4.66 -16.21
CA VAL A 208 16.11 -3.81 -17.20
C VAL A 208 15.87 -2.43 -16.62
N GLU A 209 15.44 -2.36 -15.35
CA GLU A 209 15.32 -1.10 -14.61
C GLU A 209 16.66 -0.37 -14.59
N GLU A 210 17.72 -1.06 -14.16
CA GLU A 210 19.07 -0.48 -14.10
C GLU A 210 19.51 0.02 -15.46
N PHE A 211 19.41 -0.83 -16.49
CA PHE A 211 19.78 -0.46 -17.85
C PHE A 211 19.06 0.80 -18.36
N ILE A 212 17.77 0.95 -18.07
CA ILE A 212 17.00 2.12 -18.48
C ILE A 212 17.47 3.36 -17.70
N LEU A 213 17.64 3.28 -16.38
CA LEU A 213 18.04 4.42 -15.57
C LEU A 213 19.47 4.88 -15.87
N ASP A 214 20.39 3.95 -16.11
CA ASP A 214 21.77 4.24 -16.54
C ASP A 214 21.84 4.99 -17.88
N ARG A 215 20.84 4.81 -18.73
CA ARG A 215 20.73 5.45 -20.05
C ARG A 215 19.85 6.68 -20.07
N THR A 216 19.15 7.00 -18.98
CA THR A 216 18.18 8.10 -18.91
C THR A 216 18.47 9.04 -17.76
N LEU A 217 18.30 8.59 -16.51
CA LEU A 217 18.44 9.42 -15.32
C LEU A 217 19.88 9.89 -15.10
N ASP A 218 20.86 8.99 -15.20
CA ASP A 218 22.26 9.37 -14.97
C ASP A 218 22.78 10.41 -15.99
N PRO A 219 22.57 10.24 -17.30
CA PRO A 219 22.92 11.28 -18.28
C PRO A 219 22.15 12.59 -18.08
N ALA A 220 20.90 12.53 -17.62
CA ALA A 220 20.12 13.72 -17.32
C ALA A 220 20.72 14.51 -16.15
N ILE A 221 21.13 13.82 -15.07
CA ILE A 221 21.81 14.43 -13.92
C ILE A 221 23.12 15.10 -14.37
N ASP A 222 23.90 14.43 -15.21
CA ASP A 222 25.18 14.97 -15.70
C ASP A 222 25.00 16.18 -16.63
N THR A 223 23.90 16.22 -17.39
CA THR A 223 23.63 17.30 -18.36
C THR A 223 22.99 18.52 -17.72
N PHE A 224 21.98 18.31 -16.86
CA PHE A 224 21.13 19.39 -16.34
C PHE A 224 21.43 19.75 -14.88
N GLY A 225 22.15 18.89 -14.16
CA GLY A 225 22.53 19.10 -12.77
C GLY A 225 21.55 18.46 -11.77
N LEU A 226 22.12 17.97 -10.66
CA LEU A 226 21.41 17.21 -9.63
C LEU A 226 20.25 17.98 -8.96
N GLY A 227 20.36 19.31 -8.83
CA GLY A 227 19.34 20.15 -8.20
C GLY A 227 18.11 20.43 -9.07
N GLU A 228 18.22 20.23 -10.39
CA GLU A 228 17.15 20.58 -11.36
C GLU A 228 16.40 19.34 -11.87
N VAL A 229 17.09 18.18 -11.93
CA VAL A 229 16.52 16.95 -12.48
C VAL A 229 15.45 16.37 -11.56
N ARG A 230 14.31 16.02 -12.17
CA ARG A 230 13.23 15.25 -11.57
C ARG A 230 12.79 14.18 -12.56
N MET A 231 12.49 12.97 -12.07
CA MET A 231 11.97 11.88 -12.89
C MET A 231 10.49 11.64 -12.60
N ILE A 232 9.76 11.19 -13.62
CA ILE A 232 8.38 10.72 -13.48
C ILE A 232 8.25 9.32 -14.09
N ASP A 233 7.62 8.42 -13.35
CA ASP A 233 7.11 7.14 -13.85
C ASP A 233 5.57 7.18 -13.89
N PRO A 234 4.95 7.33 -15.08
CA PRO A 234 3.52 7.53 -15.23
C PRO A 234 2.68 6.24 -15.12
N THR A 235 3.32 5.09 -14.91
CA THR A 235 2.70 3.77 -14.69
C THR A 235 3.55 3.00 -13.67
N CYS A 236 3.72 3.60 -12.49
CA CYS A 236 4.82 3.22 -11.60
C CYS A 236 4.68 1.84 -10.96
N GLY A 237 3.50 1.23 -11.04
CA GLY A 237 3.20 -0.05 -10.43
C GLY A 237 3.56 -0.02 -8.95
N SER A 238 4.25 -1.06 -8.50
CA SER A 238 4.75 -1.16 -7.12
C SER A 238 5.99 -0.29 -6.83
N GLY A 239 6.40 0.59 -7.76
CA GLY A 239 7.43 1.60 -7.55
C GLY A 239 8.86 1.19 -7.89
N HIS A 240 9.09 0.21 -8.76
CA HIS A 240 10.43 -0.30 -9.04
C HIS A 240 11.39 0.78 -9.58
N PHE A 241 11.00 1.51 -10.63
CA PHE A 241 11.79 2.63 -11.14
C PHE A 241 11.93 3.78 -10.15
N LEU A 242 10.89 4.02 -9.32
CA LEU A 242 10.94 5.07 -8.30
C LEU A 242 12.00 4.78 -7.24
N LEU A 243 12.10 3.52 -6.80
CA LEU A 243 13.13 3.07 -5.85
C LEU A 243 14.52 3.17 -6.46
N GLY A 244 14.69 2.67 -7.69
CA GLY A 244 15.96 2.77 -8.44
C GLY A 244 16.41 4.21 -8.66
N GLY A 245 15.47 5.11 -8.96
CA GLY A 245 15.70 6.55 -9.08
C GLY A 245 16.06 7.21 -7.75
N PHE A 246 15.32 6.89 -6.70
CA PHE A 246 15.58 7.37 -5.34
C PHE A 246 17.00 7.01 -4.88
N HIS A 247 17.43 5.76 -5.07
CA HIS A 247 18.78 5.33 -4.69
C HIS A 247 19.88 6.07 -5.45
N ARG A 248 19.72 6.25 -6.77
CA ARG A 248 20.68 6.99 -7.62
C ARG A 248 20.79 8.45 -7.19
N LEU A 249 19.65 9.13 -7.01
CA LEU A 249 19.61 10.52 -6.56
C LEU A 249 20.20 10.67 -5.16
N LEU A 250 19.85 9.78 -4.24
CA LEU A 250 20.38 9.81 -2.87
C LEU A 250 21.91 9.63 -2.86
N GLY A 251 22.44 8.69 -3.64
CA GLY A 251 23.89 8.49 -3.78
C GLY A 251 24.59 9.73 -4.32
N ARG A 252 24.07 10.34 -5.40
CA ARG A 252 24.61 11.58 -5.97
C ARG A 252 24.57 12.74 -4.97
N TRP A 253 23.51 12.85 -4.17
CA TRP A 253 23.38 13.87 -3.12
C TRP A 253 24.39 13.66 -1.99
N HIS A 254 24.67 12.41 -1.60
CA HIS A 254 25.71 12.10 -0.63
C HIS A 254 27.10 12.52 -1.12
N ASP A 255 27.43 12.22 -2.38
CA ASP A 255 28.73 12.57 -2.95
C ASP A 255 28.91 14.08 -3.10
N ALA A 256 27.85 14.78 -3.51
CA ALA A 256 27.87 16.23 -3.70
C ALA A 256 27.89 17.03 -2.38
N GLU A 257 27.21 16.54 -1.34
CA GLU A 257 27.04 17.25 -0.07
C GLU A 257 27.24 16.34 1.17
N PRO A 258 28.45 15.79 1.39
CA PRO A 258 28.69 14.83 2.47
C PRO A 258 28.51 15.40 3.89
N GLY A 259 28.45 16.74 4.04
CA GLY A 259 28.20 17.42 5.31
C GLY A 259 26.72 17.71 5.62
N THR A 260 25.82 17.48 4.65
CA THR A 260 24.38 17.73 4.83
C THR A 260 23.74 16.57 5.60
N SER A 261 22.75 16.86 6.44
CA SER A 261 22.11 15.82 7.26
C SER A 261 21.39 14.79 6.40
N GLN A 262 21.44 13.53 6.85
CA GLN A 262 20.81 12.40 6.14
C GLN A 262 19.34 12.64 5.82
N ARG A 263 18.59 13.18 6.79
CA ARG A 263 17.18 13.55 6.62
C ARG A 263 16.95 14.46 5.42
N VAL A 264 17.80 15.47 5.25
CA VAL A 264 17.68 16.45 4.14
C VAL A 264 18.01 15.77 2.81
N LEU A 265 19.06 14.96 2.75
CA LEU A 265 19.43 14.24 1.53
C LEU A 265 18.36 13.25 1.10
N VAL A 266 17.77 12.51 2.05
CA VAL A 266 16.64 11.59 1.80
C VAL A 266 15.42 12.35 1.27
N GLN A 267 15.02 13.47 1.88
CA GLN A 267 13.90 14.25 1.37
C GLN A 267 14.18 14.82 -0.03
N ARG A 268 15.40 15.30 -0.31
CA ARG A 268 15.76 15.79 -1.65
C ARG A 268 15.70 14.68 -2.71
N ALA A 269 16.13 13.47 -2.37
CA ALA A 269 16.01 12.32 -3.27
C ALA A 269 14.53 11.97 -3.52
N LEU A 270 13.68 12.00 -2.49
CA LEU A 270 12.22 11.82 -2.63
C LEU A 270 11.56 12.92 -3.47
N ASP A 271 12.02 14.17 -3.35
CA ASP A 271 11.55 15.31 -4.14
C ASP A 271 11.97 15.22 -5.62
N GLY A 272 12.93 14.35 -5.95
CA GLY A 272 13.38 14.08 -7.31
C GLY A 272 12.62 12.95 -8.02
N VAL A 273 11.78 12.18 -7.32
CA VAL A 273 11.04 11.03 -7.90
C VAL A 273 9.53 11.25 -7.83
N PHE A 274 8.86 11.06 -8.96
CA PHE A 274 7.41 11.20 -9.10
C PHE A 274 6.82 9.94 -9.71
N GLY A 275 5.71 9.45 -9.15
CA GLY A 275 5.00 8.28 -9.64
C GLY A 275 3.53 8.58 -9.86
N VAL A 276 2.95 7.96 -10.89
CA VAL A 276 1.51 7.87 -11.09
C VAL A 276 1.18 6.43 -11.40
N ASP A 277 0.13 5.89 -10.77
CA ASP A 277 -0.45 4.63 -11.19
C ASP A 277 -1.97 4.71 -11.20
N LEU A 278 -2.58 4.01 -12.15
CA LEU A 278 -4.03 3.91 -12.23
C LEU A 278 -4.59 3.16 -11.02
N ASN A 279 -3.86 2.15 -10.56
CA ASN A 279 -4.29 1.30 -9.48
C ASN A 279 -3.87 1.86 -8.12
N PRO A 280 -4.83 2.19 -7.23
CA PRO A 280 -4.54 2.74 -5.92
C PRO A 280 -3.71 1.83 -5.01
N PHE A 281 -3.77 0.51 -5.20
CA PHE A 281 -2.94 -0.42 -4.42
C PHE A 281 -1.49 -0.39 -4.87
N ALA A 282 -1.25 -0.34 -6.18
CA ALA A 282 0.10 -0.23 -6.72
C ALA A 282 0.76 1.06 -6.20
N ALA A 283 0.04 2.18 -6.28
CA ALA A 283 0.46 3.46 -5.72
C ALA A 283 0.71 3.38 -4.19
N ALA A 284 -0.18 2.76 -3.41
CA ALA A 284 0.01 2.60 -1.98
C ALA A 284 1.25 1.75 -1.63
N ILE A 285 1.51 0.69 -2.38
CA ILE A 285 2.71 -0.14 -2.25
C ILE A 285 3.95 0.67 -2.61
N ALA A 286 3.94 1.40 -3.72
CA ALA A 286 5.05 2.26 -4.10
C ALA A 286 5.37 3.30 -3.01
N ARG A 287 4.34 3.95 -2.44
CA ARG A 287 4.48 4.87 -1.30
C ARG A 287 5.12 4.19 -0.10
N PHE A 288 4.60 3.04 0.30
CA PHE A 288 5.10 2.29 1.45
C PHE A 288 6.55 1.84 1.24
N ARG A 289 6.90 1.36 0.05
CA ARG A 289 8.26 0.91 -0.28
C ARG A 289 9.26 2.07 -0.26
N LEU A 290 8.92 3.21 -0.88
CA LEU A 290 9.75 4.43 -0.82
C LEU A 290 9.94 4.92 0.60
N LEU A 291 8.88 4.89 1.41
CA LEU A 291 8.96 5.23 2.82
C LEU A 291 9.91 4.32 3.58
N VAL A 292 9.82 2.99 3.41
CA VAL A 292 10.71 2.04 4.09
C VAL A 292 12.17 2.27 3.69
N GLU A 293 12.46 2.50 2.40
CA GLU A 293 13.82 2.84 1.97
C GLU A 293 14.30 4.19 2.54
N ALA A 294 13.42 5.18 2.65
CA ALA A 294 13.75 6.46 3.28
C ALA A 294 14.10 6.30 4.78
N LEU A 295 13.31 5.52 5.52
CA LEU A 295 13.56 5.21 6.93
C LEU A 295 14.89 4.46 7.10
N ARG A 296 15.14 3.48 6.23
CA ARG A 296 16.38 2.70 6.22
C ARG A 296 17.59 3.60 5.94
N ALA A 297 17.49 4.50 4.97
CA ALA A 297 18.56 5.43 4.61
C ALA A 297 18.88 6.43 5.74
N GLU A 298 17.87 6.93 6.46
CA GLU A 298 18.07 7.80 7.63
C GLU A 298 18.52 7.02 8.89
N GLY A 299 18.33 5.70 8.94
CA GLY A 299 18.59 4.88 10.11
C GLY A 299 17.49 5.00 11.19
N VAL A 300 16.28 5.37 10.80
CA VAL A 300 15.13 5.46 11.70
C VAL A 300 14.58 4.08 11.97
N THR A 301 14.59 3.68 13.24
CA THR A 301 14.10 2.36 13.69
C THR A 301 12.68 2.38 14.24
N LYS A 302 12.07 3.57 14.39
CA LYS A 302 10.72 3.75 14.97
C LYS A 302 9.92 4.80 14.23
N LEU A 303 8.71 4.46 13.79
CA LEU A 303 7.82 5.34 13.00
C LEU A 303 7.39 6.60 13.76
N ARG A 304 7.27 6.54 15.09
CA ARG A 304 6.97 7.75 15.90
C ARG A 304 8.05 8.83 15.81
N ASN A 305 9.28 8.43 15.46
CA ASN A 305 10.43 9.34 15.30
C ASN A 305 10.66 9.68 13.81
N ALA A 306 9.92 9.04 12.90
CA ALA A 306 10.06 9.26 11.48
C ALA A 306 9.62 10.68 11.12
N PRO A 307 10.38 11.37 10.26
CA PRO A 307 9.89 12.62 9.69
C PRO A 307 8.67 12.34 8.80
N ALA A 308 7.87 13.38 8.60
CA ALA A 308 6.77 13.36 7.64
C ALA A 308 7.34 13.49 6.21
N TYR A 309 8.04 12.46 5.75
CA TYR A 309 8.60 12.42 4.41
C TYR A 309 7.50 12.63 3.37
N ARG A 310 7.73 13.58 2.46
CA ARG A 310 6.84 13.78 1.32
C ARG A 310 7.20 12.77 0.24
N VAL A 311 6.27 11.90 -0.10
CA VAL A 311 6.38 10.93 -1.20
C VAL A 311 5.47 11.36 -2.35
N ASN A 312 6.03 11.60 -3.54
CA ASN A 312 5.29 12.13 -4.67
C ASN A 312 4.73 11.00 -5.57
N VAL A 313 3.83 10.19 -5.03
CA VAL A 313 3.12 9.16 -5.80
C VAL A 313 1.62 9.44 -5.78
N ALA A 314 1.00 9.59 -6.95
CA ALA A 314 -0.43 9.85 -7.10
C ALA A 314 -1.16 8.63 -7.67
N VAL A 315 -2.46 8.54 -7.38
CA VAL A 315 -3.37 7.65 -8.10
C VAL A 315 -4.03 8.45 -9.20
N GLY A 316 -3.97 7.99 -10.44
CA GLY A 316 -4.55 8.72 -11.56
C GLY A 316 -4.32 8.06 -12.90
N ASP A 317 -5.12 8.47 -13.88
CA ASP A 317 -4.97 8.07 -15.27
C ASP A 317 -3.99 9.02 -15.97
N SER A 318 -2.80 8.51 -16.29
CA SER A 318 -1.75 9.26 -16.98
C SER A 318 -2.05 9.55 -18.45
N LEU A 319 -3.14 9.00 -19.01
CA LEU A 319 -3.62 9.27 -20.36
C LEU A 319 -4.67 10.38 -20.44
N LEU A 320 -5.26 10.80 -19.31
CA LEU A 320 -6.19 11.92 -19.29
C LEU A 320 -5.43 13.24 -19.51
N HIS A 321 -5.67 13.87 -20.65
CA HIS A 321 -5.17 15.21 -20.95
C HIS A 321 -5.98 16.22 -20.12
N GLY A 322 -5.39 16.75 -19.04
CA GLY A 322 -6.03 17.82 -18.28
C GLY A 322 -6.07 19.12 -19.08
N ASP A 323 -7.23 19.79 -19.11
CA ASP A 323 -7.26 21.21 -19.43
C ASP A 323 -6.32 21.93 -18.45
N ARG A 324 -5.44 22.79 -18.98
CA ARG A 324 -4.52 23.58 -18.17
C ARG A 324 -5.30 24.26 -17.04
N VAL A 325 -5.06 23.84 -15.80
CA VAL A 325 -5.57 24.52 -14.60
C VAL A 325 -4.93 25.90 -14.57
N SER A 326 -5.62 26.90 -15.12
CA SER A 326 -5.29 28.30 -14.99
C SER A 326 -5.66 28.74 -13.58
N GLY A 327 -4.76 28.49 -12.63
CA GLY A 327 -4.92 28.93 -11.24
C GLY A 327 -3.89 28.27 -10.35
N GLN A 328 -3.09 29.08 -9.66
CA GLN A 328 -2.13 28.59 -8.66
C GLN A 328 -2.83 27.70 -7.63
N GLY A 329 -2.38 26.45 -7.49
CA GLY A 329 -2.44 25.71 -6.23
C GLY A 329 -3.74 24.97 -5.87
N GLN A 330 -4.45 24.37 -6.84
CA GLN A 330 -5.40 23.30 -6.52
C GLN A 330 -4.98 22.01 -7.20
N LEU A 331 -4.59 21.04 -6.37
CA LEU A 331 -4.50 19.64 -6.73
C LEU A 331 -5.87 19.19 -7.29
N ILE A 332 -5.82 18.28 -8.25
CA ILE A 332 -6.94 17.58 -8.88
C ILE A 332 -8.03 17.28 -7.83
N GLY A 333 -9.27 17.68 -8.11
CA GLY A 333 -10.37 17.67 -7.14
C GLY A 333 -10.73 16.27 -6.64
N ASP A 334 -11.24 16.22 -5.40
CA ASP A 334 -11.59 15.00 -4.65
C ASP A 334 -12.52 14.01 -5.41
N ASP A 335 -13.31 14.52 -6.36
CA ASP A 335 -14.23 13.73 -7.19
C ASP A 335 -13.51 12.93 -8.30
N GLU A 336 -12.35 13.37 -8.80
CA GLU A 336 -11.57 12.68 -9.83
C GLU A 336 -10.59 11.64 -9.23
N LEU A 337 -10.17 11.81 -7.97
CA LEU A 337 -9.29 10.87 -7.26
C LEU A 337 -10.04 9.67 -6.66
N ARG A 338 -11.27 9.82 -6.14
CA ARG A 338 -12.13 8.66 -5.79
C ARG A 338 -12.47 7.80 -7.01
N ALA A 339 -12.53 8.47 -8.14
CA ALA A 339 -12.76 7.91 -9.45
C ALA A 339 -11.65 6.93 -9.89
N SER A 340 -10.43 7.00 -9.35
CA SER A 340 -9.31 6.14 -9.77
C SER A 340 -9.35 4.72 -9.18
N LEU A 341 -10.24 4.44 -8.22
CA LEU A 341 -10.57 3.06 -7.84
C LEU A 341 -11.33 2.32 -8.95
N HIS A 342 -11.96 3.08 -9.84
CA HIS A 342 -12.87 2.60 -10.89
C HIS A 342 -12.25 2.62 -12.29
N SER A 343 -10.92 2.77 -12.38
CA SER A 343 -10.17 2.84 -13.64
C SER A 343 -9.22 1.68 -13.83
#